data_AF-A0A1I7RKR4-F1
#
_entry.id   AF-A0A1I7RKR4-F1
#
_cell.length_a   1.000
_cell.length_b   1.000
_cell.length_c   1.000
_cell.angle_alpha   90.00
_cell.angle_beta   90.00
_cell.angle_gamma   90.00
#
_symmetry.space_group_name_H-M   'P 1'
#
loop_
_entity.id
_entity.type
_entity.pdbx_description
1 polymer ?
#
loop_
_entity_poly.entity_id
_entity_poly.type
_entity_poly.pdbx_seq_one_letter_code
_entity_poly.pdbx_strand_id
1 'polypeptide(L)'
;MSVGHLLVITIMVTIHCPILPSKTTHPPCCRDTLSQVTCQRLQRVNASTFGHRCNSDVEFRLIQCCATCNRFKGAIDYDRIAESLVQSQCFDRYGDVFCKRYVDATDVWEMKQRPCDGNNPYIAFRSCRKSCGFCDFSQVKYTLHNALEACRMVDRLQTR
;
A
#
# COMPACT_ATOMS: atom_id res chain seq x y z
N MET A 1 -52.61 3.01 44.77
CA MET A 1 -52.94 3.49 43.42
C MET A 1 -52.19 4.80 43.25
N SER A 2 -51.27 5.06 42.34
CA SER A 2 -50.70 4.34 41.21
C SER A 2 -49.28 4.91 41.02
N VAL A 3 -48.26 4.06 40.85
CA VAL A 3 -46.86 4.48 40.63
C VAL A 3 -46.67 4.62 39.13
N GLY A 4 -46.61 5.86 38.63
CA GLY A 4 -46.40 6.14 37.21
C GLY A 4 -44.93 6.04 36.83
N HIS A 5 -44.48 4.85 36.41
CA HIS A 5 -43.18 4.66 35.79
C HIS A 5 -43.17 5.33 34.40
N LEU A 6 -42.51 6.47 34.28
CA LEU A 6 -42.09 7.02 32.99
C LEU A 6 -40.97 6.14 32.44
N LEU A 7 -41.27 5.39 31.37
CA LEU A 7 -40.28 4.62 30.62
C LEU A 7 -39.41 5.60 29.81
N VAL A 8 -38.20 5.89 30.29
CA VAL A 8 -37.20 6.64 29.52
C VAL A 8 -36.63 5.69 28.47
N ILE A 9 -37.16 5.76 27.25
CA ILE A 9 -36.61 5.03 26.09
C ILE A 9 -35.35 5.77 25.64
N THR A 10 -34.19 5.32 26.12
CA THR A 10 -32.89 5.77 25.63
C THR A 10 -32.68 5.21 24.22
N ILE A 11 -32.96 5.99 23.18
CA ILE A 11 -32.63 5.63 21.80
C ILE A 11 -31.09 5.64 21.68
N MET A 12 -30.48 4.47 21.76
CA MET A 12 -29.09 4.22 21.37
C MET A 12 -29.00 4.35 19.85
N VAL A 13 -28.96 5.58 19.32
CA VAL A 13 -28.57 5.83 17.94
C VAL A 13 -27.13 5.34 17.81
N THR A 14 -26.95 4.11 17.36
CA THR A 14 -25.67 3.60 16.90
C THR A 14 -25.31 4.44 15.69
N ILE A 15 -24.47 5.45 15.92
CA ILE A 15 -23.82 6.22 14.87
C ILE A 15 -22.99 5.20 14.08
N HIS A 16 -23.61 4.57 13.08
CA HIS A 16 -22.92 3.90 12.01
C HIS A 16 -22.23 5.01 11.23
N CYS A 17 -21.06 5.43 11.72
CA CYS A 17 -20.12 6.19 10.91
C CYS A 17 -19.81 5.28 9.72
N PRO A 18 -20.24 5.59 8.49
CA PRO A 18 -19.84 4.78 7.35
C PRO A 18 -18.32 4.90 7.29
N ILE A 19 -17.63 3.79 7.59
CA ILE A 19 -16.19 3.70 7.43
C ILE A 19 -15.98 3.83 5.92
N LEU A 20 -15.59 5.03 5.46
CA LEU A 20 -15.29 5.22 4.04
C LEU A 20 -14.17 4.24 3.66
N PRO A 21 -14.24 3.62 2.47
CA PRO A 21 -13.19 2.76 1.98
C PRO A 21 -11.86 3.51 2.05
N SER A 22 -10.93 2.94 2.80
CA SER A 22 -9.59 3.46 3.00
C SER A 22 -8.81 3.28 1.70
N LYS A 23 -8.53 4.38 0.99
CA LYS A 23 -7.69 4.38 -0.20
C LYS A 23 -6.41 5.13 0.09
N THR A 24 -5.30 4.58 -0.39
CA THR A 24 -4.00 5.23 -0.27
C THR A 24 -3.96 6.52 -1.08
N THR A 25 -3.24 7.50 -0.56
CA THR A 25 -2.84 8.73 -1.27
C THR A 25 -1.34 8.78 -1.54
N HIS A 26 -0.61 7.72 -1.18
CA HIS A 26 0.85 7.65 -1.26
C HIS A 26 1.33 6.41 -2.03
N PRO A 27 2.47 6.51 -2.74
CA PRO A 27 3.11 5.34 -3.31
C PRO A 27 3.68 4.44 -2.20
N PRO A 28 4.02 3.17 -2.50
CA PRO A 28 4.75 2.33 -1.55
C PRO A 28 6.08 2.98 -1.15
N CYS A 29 6.45 2.80 0.12
CA CYS A 29 7.75 3.25 0.63
C CYS A 29 8.91 2.63 -0.19
N CYS A 30 9.78 3.48 -0.74
CA CYS A 30 10.98 3.05 -1.44
C CYS A 30 12.08 2.58 -0.47
N ARG A 31 11.97 1.33 0.00
CA ARG A 31 12.97 0.64 0.82
C ARG A 31 13.16 -0.79 0.31
N ASP A 32 14.34 -1.37 0.50
CA ASP A 32 14.60 -2.75 0.11
C ASP A 32 13.96 -3.72 1.12
N THR A 33 12.74 -4.21 0.84
CA THR A 33 12.07 -5.16 1.74
C THR A 33 12.74 -6.54 1.76
N LEU A 34 13.53 -6.90 0.74
CA LEU A 34 14.38 -8.10 0.78
C LEU A 34 15.69 -7.89 1.58
N SER A 35 15.88 -6.72 2.17
CA SER A 35 17.15 -6.17 2.67
C SER A 35 18.09 -5.67 1.58
N GLN A 36 18.83 -4.61 1.92
CA GLN A 36 19.85 -4.04 1.06
C GLN A 36 20.95 -5.05 0.70
N VAL A 37 21.32 -5.94 1.62
CA VAL A 37 22.35 -6.96 1.39
C VAL A 37 21.89 -7.95 0.32
N THR A 38 20.66 -8.43 0.40
CA THR A 38 20.10 -9.35 -0.61
C THR A 38 20.00 -8.69 -1.97
N CYS A 39 19.48 -7.46 -2.06
CA CYS A 39 19.37 -6.75 -3.33
C CYS A 39 20.73 -6.48 -3.96
N GLN A 40 21.73 -6.09 -3.16
CA GLN A 40 23.11 -5.93 -3.63
C GLN A 40 23.72 -7.25 -4.09
N ARG A 41 23.42 -8.37 -3.41
CA ARG A 41 23.87 -9.69 -3.85
C ARG A 41 23.26 -10.07 -5.19
N LEU A 42 21.95 -9.89 -5.36
CA LEU A 42 21.26 -10.12 -6.63
C LEU A 42 21.88 -9.28 -7.76
N GLN A 43 22.14 -8.00 -7.49
CA GLN A 43 22.83 -7.10 -8.42
C GLN A 43 24.23 -7.60 -8.81
N ARG A 44 25.05 -8.04 -7.84
CA ARG A 44 26.42 -8.52 -8.09
C ARG A 44 26.46 -9.86 -8.82
N VAL A 45 25.54 -10.77 -8.52
CA VAL A 45 25.48 -12.11 -9.12
C VAL A 45 25.08 -12.02 -10.59
N ASN A 46 24.05 -11.23 -10.91
CA ASN A 46 23.64 -11.04 -12.30
C ASN A 46 23.04 -9.64 -12.50
N ALA A 47 23.89 -8.69 -12.88
CA ALA A 47 23.52 -7.29 -13.08
C ALA A 47 22.48 -7.12 -14.21
N SER A 48 22.53 -7.95 -15.25
CA SER A 48 21.59 -7.90 -16.37
C SER A 48 20.18 -8.29 -15.93
N THR A 49 20.03 -9.45 -15.28
CA THR A 49 18.74 -9.88 -14.73
C THR A 49 18.23 -8.93 -13.66
N PHE A 50 19.12 -8.41 -12.79
CA PHE A 50 18.74 -7.41 -11.80
C PHE A 50 18.19 -6.13 -12.45
N GLY A 51 18.89 -5.58 -13.46
CA GLY A 51 18.45 -4.42 -14.22
C GLY A 51 17.12 -4.65 -14.94
N HIS A 52 16.98 -5.81 -15.59
CA HIS A 52 15.73 -6.18 -16.24
C HIS A 52 14.55 -6.15 -15.25
N ARG A 53 14.71 -6.72 -14.06
CA ARG A 53 13.67 -6.69 -13.03
C ARG A 53 13.40 -5.27 -12.51
N CYS A 54 14.42 -4.44 -12.32
CA CYS A 54 14.22 -3.02 -11.97
C CYS A 54 13.39 -2.27 -13.04
N ASN A 55 13.44 -2.70 -14.30
CA ASN A 55 12.80 -1.99 -15.41
C ASN A 55 11.48 -2.61 -15.87
N SER A 56 11.09 -3.79 -15.37
CA SER A 56 9.88 -4.50 -15.85
C SER A 56 9.00 -5.11 -14.75
N ASP A 57 9.51 -5.29 -13.53
CA ASP A 57 8.77 -5.90 -12.42
C ASP A 57 8.40 -4.80 -11.41
N VAL A 58 7.11 -4.45 -11.35
CA VAL A 58 6.62 -3.37 -10.48
C VAL A 58 6.89 -3.65 -9.01
N GLU A 59 6.77 -4.90 -8.58
CA GLU A 59 6.98 -5.26 -7.18
C GLU A 59 8.47 -5.22 -6.85
N PHE A 60 9.31 -5.73 -7.74
CA PHE A 60 10.76 -5.67 -7.56
C PHE A 60 11.26 -4.22 -7.50
N ARG A 61 10.78 -3.39 -8.42
CA ARG A 61 11.20 -1.99 -8.56
C ARG A 61 10.71 -1.09 -7.44
N LEU A 62 9.45 -1.23 -7.00
CA LEU A 62 8.86 -0.31 -6.01
C LEU A 62 8.96 -0.83 -4.57
N ILE A 63 9.07 -2.14 -4.36
CA ILE A 63 8.98 -2.75 -3.03
C ILE A 63 10.20 -3.60 -2.69
N GLN A 64 10.55 -4.60 -3.49
CA GLN A 64 11.54 -5.60 -3.05
C GLN A 64 12.95 -5.01 -2.95
N CYS A 65 13.36 -4.23 -3.95
CA CYS A 65 14.71 -3.70 -4.09
C CYS A 65 14.75 -2.23 -4.53
N CYS A 66 13.78 -1.41 -4.10
CA CYS A 66 13.63 -0.04 -4.59
C CYS A 66 14.88 0.84 -4.40
N ALA A 67 15.46 0.83 -3.20
CA ALA A 67 16.62 1.66 -2.90
C ALA A 67 17.86 1.19 -3.66
N THR A 68 18.05 -0.12 -3.83
CA THR A 68 19.16 -0.65 -4.62
C THR A 68 18.98 -0.40 -6.12
N CYS A 69 17.77 -0.54 -6.68
CA CYS A 69 17.50 -0.18 -8.07
C CYS A 69 17.84 1.30 -8.34
N ASN A 70 17.51 2.22 -7.43
CA ASN A 70 17.83 3.64 -7.60
C ASN A 70 19.32 4.00 -7.53
N ARG A 71 20.17 3.11 -7.01
CA ARG A 71 21.63 3.28 -7.02
C ARG A 71 22.31 2.54 -8.17
N PHE A 72 21.57 1.70 -8.88
CA PHE A 72 22.09 0.87 -9.95
C PHE A 72 22.01 1.59 -11.30
N LYS A 73 23.16 1.83 -11.94
CA LYS A 73 23.24 2.55 -13.22
C LYS A 73 22.48 1.89 -14.39
N GLY A 74 22.18 0.59 -14.32
CA GLY A 74 21.41 -0.12 -15.33
C GLY A 74 19.89 -0.07 -15.13
N ALA A 75 19.41 0.60 -14.08
CA ALA A 75 17.99 0.84 -13.86
C ALA A 75 17.56 2.20 -14.43
N ILE A 76 16.34 2.27 -14.93
CA ILE A 76 15.70 3.53 -15.33
C ILE A 76 15.34 4.31 -14.06
N ASP A 77 15.51 5.64 -14.12
CA ASP A 77 15.13 6.56 -13.04
C ASP A 77 13.70 6.31 -12.56
N TYR A 78 13.51 6.33 -11.23
CA TYR A 78 12.21 6.01 -10.61
C TYR A 78 11.08 6.83 -11.21
N ASP A 79 11.28 8.15 -11.28
CA ASP A 79 10.30 9.14 -11.74
C ASP A 79 9.89 8.94 -13.21
N ARG A 80 10.68 8.16 -13.98
CA ARG A 80 10.39 7.86 -15.39
C ARG A 80 9.68 6.53 -15.60
N ILE A 81 9.84 5.58 -14.67
CA ILE A 81 9.40 4.19 -14.88
C ILE A 81 8.30 3.73 -13.91
N ALA A 82 8.26 4.28 -12.70
CA ALA A 82 7.39 3.78 -11.65
C ALA A 82 5.91 3.84 -12.01
N GLU A 83 5.44 4.99 -12.50
CA GLU A 83 4.05 5.17 -12.92
C GLU A 83 3.66 4.20 -14.05
N SER A 84 4.50 4.08 -15.07
CA SER A 84 4.29 3.17 -16.21
C SER A 84 4.21 1.70 -15.77
N LEU A 85 5.07 1.27 -14.84
CA LEU A 85 5.02 -0.09 -14.28
C LEU A 85 3.74 -0.33 -13.48
N VAL A 86 3.29 0.65 -12.69
CA VAL A 86 2.05 0.54 -11.93
C VAL A 86 0.85 0.51 -12.86
N GLN A 87 0.83 1.36 -13.89
CA GLN A 87 -0.25 1.45 -14.86
C GLN A 87 -0.39 0.15 -15.65
N SER A 88 0.72 -0.40 -16.17
CA SER A 88 0.73 -1.64 -16.94
C SER A 88 0.36 -2.88 -16.13
N GLN A 89 0.57 -2.84 -14.81
CA GLN A 89 0.28 -3.94 -13.89
C GLN A 89 -0.80 -3.54 -12.88
N CYS A 90 -1.77 -2.70 -13.25
CA CYS A 90 -2.83 -2.27 -12.34
C CYS A 90 -3.96 -3.30 -12.22
N PHE A 91 -3.84 -4.24 -11.27
CA PHE A 91 -4.91 -5.19 -10.97
C PHE A 91 -4.87 -5.66 -9.51
N ASP A 92 -5.98 -6.23 -9.06
CA ASP A 92 -6.10 -6.87 -7.75
C ASP A 92 -5.74 -8.35 -7.87
N ARG A 93 -4.76 -8.81 -7.09
CA ARG A 93 -4.25 -10.19 -7.15
C ARG A 93 -5.28 -11.21 -6.69
N TYR A 94 -6.08 -10.86 -5.68
CA TYR A 94 -7.08 -11.76 -5.08
C TYR A 94 -8.50 -11.57 -5.65
N GLY A 95 -8.66 -10.75 -6.69
CA GLY A 95 -9.95 -10.44 -7.28
C GLY A 95 -10.72 -9.34 -6.54
N ASP A 96 -11.76 -8.84 -7.21
CA ASP A 96 -12.59 -7.72 -6.80
C ASP A 96 -13.41 -8.00 -5.54
N VAL A 97 -13.98 -9.21 -5.39
CA VAL A 97 -14.80 -9.58 -4.22
C VAL A 97 -13.97 -9.61 -2.94
N PHE A 98 -12.76 -10.16 -2.99
CA PHE A 98 -11.85 -10.14 -1.84
C PHE A 98 -11.41 -8.71 -1.55
N CYS A 99 -10.94 -7.99 -2.57
CA CYS A 99 -10.37 -6.67 -2.38
C CYS A 99 -11.39 -5.60 -1.99
N LYS A 100 -12.65 -5.75 -2.36
CA LYS A 100 -13.74 -4.94 -1.82
C LYS A 100 -13.89 -5.13 -0.31
N ARG A 101 -13.96 -6.37 0.16
CA ARG A 101 -14.07 -6.67 1.60
C ARG A 101 -12.85 -6.20 2.39
N TYR A 102 -11.65 -6.40 1.80
CA TYR A 102 -10.38 -5.91 2.33
C TYR A 102 -10.42 -4.39 2.51
N VAL A 103 -10.74 -3.62 1.46
CA VAL A 103 -10.82 -2.15 1.51
C VAL A 103 -11.90 -1.66 2.47
N ASP A 104 -13.06 -2.33 2.50
CA ASP A 104 -14.18 -1.97 3.37
C ASP A 104 -13.94 -2.36 4.84
N ALA A 105 -12.85 -3.07 5.14
CA ALA A 105 -12.53 -3.63 6.47
C ALA A 105 -13.71 -4.41 7.08
N THR A 106 -14.48 -5.10 6.23
CA THR A 106 -15.70 -5.83 6.61
C THR A 106 -15.44 -7.29 6.95
N ASP A 107 -14.18 -7.75 6.83
CA ASP A 107 -13.81 -9.10 7.21
C ASP A 107 -13.61 -9.22 8.74
N VAL A 108 -14.10 -10.32 9.30
CA VAL A 108 -14.25 -10.57 10.75
C VAL A 108 -12.89 -10.56 11.49
N TRP A 109 -11.80 -10.72 10.75
CA TRP A 109 -10.44 -10.86 11.27
C TRP A 109 -9.65 -9.54 11.31
N GLU A 110 -10.15 -8.43 10.74
CA GLU A 110 -9.38 -7.20 10.51
C GLU A 110 -9.96 -5.92 11.17
N MET A 111 -10.80 -6.05 12.20
CA MET A 111 -11.56 -4.96 12.83
C MET A 111 -10.77 -3.75 13.41
N LYS A 112 -9.44 -3.68 13.26
CA LYS A 112 -8.63 -2.57 13.82
C LYS A 112 -7.70 -1.84 12.86
N GLN A 113 -7.54 -2.30 11.61
CA GLN A 113 -6.55 -1.70 10.71
C GLN A 113 -7.20 -1.23 9.42
N ARG A 114 -6.88 0.00 9.02
CA ARG A 114 -7.16 0.48 7.66
C ARG A 114 -6.13 -0.13 6.73
N PRO A 115 -6.49 -1.11 5.90
CA PRO A 115 -5.50 -1.97 5.28
C PRO A 115 -4.70 -1.26 4.17
N CYS A 116 -5.27 -0.23 3.55
CA CYS A 116 -4.61 0.56 2.50
C CYS A 116 -3.88 1.81 3.04
N ASP A 117 -4.20 2.30 4.25
CA ASP A 117 -3.69 3.58 4.82
C ASP A 117 -2.49 3.46 5.77
N GLY A 118 -1.74 2.34 5.76
CA GLY A 118 -0.31 2.44 6.10
C GLY A 118 0.28 1.58 7.20
N ASN A 119 -0.44 0.65 7.84
CA ASN A 119 0.25 -0.34 8.69
C ASN A 119 1.14 -1.29 7.88
N ASN A 120 0.69 -1.68 6.70
CA ASN A 120 1.50 -2.45 5.75
C ASN A 120 1.13 -2.13 4.29
N PRO A 121 1.59 -0.99 3.76
CA PRO A 121 1.28 -0.57 2.39
C PRO A 121 1.78 -1.57 1.34
N TYR A 122 2.77 -2.40 1.69
CA TYR A 122 3.29 -3.43 0.79
C TYR A 122 2.32 -4.58 0.60
N ILE A 123 1.60 -5.00 1.64
CA ILE A 123 0.56 -6.03 1.53
C ILE A 123 -0.58 -5.49 0.67
N ALA A 124 -1.03 -4.27 0.96
CA ALA A 124 -2.08 -3.61 0.18
C ALA A 124 -1.71 -3.52 -1.31
N PHE A 125 -0.50 -3.08 -1.62
CA PHE A 125 -0.01 -2.95 -2.99
C PHE A 125 0.13 -4.29 -3.73
N ARG A 126 0.47 -5.37 -3.01
CA ARG A 126 0.60 -6.74 -3.57
C ARG A 126 -0.74 -7.43 -3.77
N SER A 127 -1.69 -7.16 -2.89
CA SER A 127 -2.95 -7.89 -2.76
C SER A 127 -4.05 -7.22 -3.56
N CYS A 128 -4.24 -5.91 -3.35
CA CYS A 128 -5.41 -5.15 -3.78
C CYS A 128 -5.00 -3.80 -4.38
N ARG A 129 -4.00 -3.81 -5.26
CA ARG A 129 -3.39 -2.60 -5.85
C ARG A 129 -4.43 -1.62 -6.41
N LYS A 130 -5.38 -2.14 -7.20
CA LYS A 130 -6.40 -1.33 -7.86
C LYS A 130 -7.42 -0.84 -6.85
N SER A 131 -7.96 -1.76 -6.04
CA SER A 131 -9.00 -1.44 -5.06
C SER A 131 -8.51 -0.47 -3.97
N CYS A 132 -7.26 -0.58 -3.53
CA CYS A 132 -6.63 0.33 -2.56
C CYS A 132 -6.28 1.71 -3.15
N GLY A 133 -6.47 1.95 -4.45
CA GLY A 133 -6.25 3.26 -5.06
C GLY A 133 -4.82 3.53 -5.53
N PHE A 134 -3.91 2.54 -5.51
CA PHE A 134 -2.53 2.75 -5.99
C PHE A 134 -2.43 3.09 -7.48
N CYS A 135 -3.49 2.80 -8.25
CA CYS A 135 -3.58 3.15 -9.66
C CYS A 135 -4.29 4.47 -9.92
N ASP A 136 -4.70 5.20 -8.88
CA ASP A 136 -5.26 6.53 -9.04
C ASP A 136 -4.12 7.55 -9.17
N PHE A 137 -3.62 7.74 -10.39
CA PHE A 137 -2.52 8.67 -10.69
C PHE A 137 -2.89 10.15 -10.52
N SER A 138 -4.18 10.45 -10.29
CA SER A 138 -4.60 11.80 -9.89
C SER A 138 -4.22 12.07 -8.43
N GLN A 139 -4.32 11.05 -7.57
CA GLN A 139 -4.03 11.11 -6.14
C GLN A 139 -2.60 10.68 -5.81
N VAL A 140 -2.14 9.55 -6.35
CA VAL A 140 -0.84 8.95 -6.05
C VAL A 140 0.20 9.40 -7.06
N LYS A 141 1.16 10.20 -6.60
CA LYS A 141 2.25 10.72 -7.44
C LYS A 141 3.50 9.86 -7.27
N TYR A 142 3.86 9.09 -8.29
CA TYR A 142 5.00 8.18 -8.31
C TYR A 142 6.33 8.90 -8.58
N THR A 143 6.74 9.73 -7.62
CA THR A 143 8.10 10.30 -7.59
C THR A 143 8.93 9.62 -6.50
N LEU A 144 10.25 9.61 -6.67
CA LEU A 144 11.18 9.10 -5.68
C LEU A 144 11.05 9.88 -4.38
N HIS A 145 10.81 11.19 -4.46
CA HIS A 145 10.55 12.03 -3.30
C HIS A 145 9.37 11.52 -2.47
N ASN A 146 8.22 11.33 -3.10
CA ASN A 146 7.00 10.89 -2.42
C ASN A 146 7.14 9.46 -1.89
N ALA A 147 7.85 8.59 -2.62
CA ALA A 147 8.12 7.22 -2.18
C ALA A 147 9.07 7.16 -0.97
N LEU A 148 10.03 8.09 -0.86
CA LEU A 148 10.88 8.23 0.32
C LEU A 148 10.13 8.88 1.49
N GLU A 149 9.22 9.82 1.23
CA GLU A 149 8.37 10.41 2.24
C GLU A 149 7.42 9.37 2.85
N ALA A 150 6.82 8.51 2.02
CA ALA A 150 5.99 7.40 2.47
C ALA A 150 6.72 6.46 3.45
N CYS A 151 8.04 6.29 3.33
CA CYS A 151 8.83 5.52 4.30
C CYS A 151 8.80 6.14 5.70
N ARG A 152 8.92 7.46 5.78
CA ARG A 152 8.87 8.18 7.06
C ARG A 152 7.52 8.04 7.74
N MET A 153 6.45 7.94 6.95
CA MET A 153 5.10 7.69 7.47
C MET A 153 5.00 6.30 8.08
N VAL A 154 5.52 5.27 7.40
CA VAL A 154 5.56 3.89 7.91
C VAL A 154 6.39 3.79 9.19
N ASP A 155 7.57 4.41 9.24
CA ASP A 155 8.43 4.39 10.43
C ASP A 155 7.75 5.03 11.65
N ARG A 156 6.94 6.09 11.44
CA ARG A 156 6.14 6.74 12.51
C ARG A 156 4.99 5.87 13.04
N LEU A 157 4.45 5.00 12.20
CA LEU A 157 3.38 4.07 12.60
C LEU A 157 3.93 2.86 13.36
N GLN A 158 5.17 2.45 13.08
CA GLN A 158 5.83 1.32 13.76
C GLN A 158 6.43 1.67 15.13
N THR A 159 6.53 2.97 15.45
CA THR A 159 7.08 3.47 16.73
C THR A 159 6.01 3.84 17.76
N ARG A 160 4.73 3.61 17.44
CA ARG A 160 3.57 3.73 18.34
C ARG A 160 3.09 2.35 18.79
#